data_AF-A0A3D4FT43-F1
#
_entry.id   AF-A0A3D4FT43-F1
#
_cell.length_a   1.000
_cell.length_b   1.000
_cell.length_c   1.000
_cell.angle_alpha   90.00
_cell.angle_beta   90.00
_cell.angle_gamma   90.00
#
_symmetry.space_group_name_H-M   'P 1'
#
loop_
_entity.id
_entity.type
_entity.pdbx_description
1 polymer ?
#
loop_
_entity_poly.entity_id
_entity_poly.type
_entity_poly.pdbx_seq_one_letter_code
_entity_poly.pdbx_strand_id
1 'polypeptide(L)' 'DVDRSRTVVVVKRSLSPGFAGIPNPLFAADNTLMLFADGKQAVLDLITAIKES' A
#
# COMPACT_ATOMS: atom_id res chain seq x y z
N ASP A 1 -13.93 7.60 -1.20
CA ASP A 1 -13.95 6.59 -0.12
C ASP A 1 -13.10 5.40 -0.54
N VAL A 2 -11.85 5.32 -0.09
CA VAL A 2 -10.96 4.19 -0.40
C VAL A 2 -11.24 3.00 0.51
N ASP A 3 -11.64 3.29 1.75
CA ASP A 3 -12.07 2.39 2.82
C ASP A 3 -13.26 1.49 2.45
N ARG A 4 -14.13 1.94 1.54
CA ARG A 4 -15.29 1.17 1.06
C ARG A 4 -14.96 0.09 0.04
N SER A 5 -13.70 0.03 -0.41
CA SER A 5 -13.24 -1.00 -1.35
C SER A 5 -13.19 -2.37 -0.67
N ARG A 6 -13.42 -3.45 -1.44
CA ARG A 6 -13.29 -4.82 -0.92
C ARG A 6 -11.90 -5.10 -0.36
N THR A 7 -10.88 -4.57 -1.02
CA THR A 7 -9.47 -4.73 -0.64
C THR A 7 -8.73 -3.47 -1.02
N VAL A 8 -7.93 -2.93 -0.09
CA VAL A 8 -7.07 -1.77 -0.29
C VAL A 8 -5.62 -2.23 -0.16
N VAL A 9 -4.76 -1.84 -1.09
CA VAL A 9 -3.32 -2.12 -1.00
C VAL A 9 -2.59 -0.79 -0.90
N VAL A 10 -1.83 -0.60 0.18
CA VAL A 10 -1.04 0.60 0.44
C VAL A 10 0.42 0.30 0.18
N VAL A 11 1.05 1.03 -0.74
CA VAL A 11 2.48 0.91 -1.05
C VAL A 11 3.26 2.02 -0.36
N LYS A 12 4.13 1.68 0.61
CA LYS A 12 5.09 2.63 1.20
C LYS A 12 6.30 1.91 1.80
N ARG A 13 7.35 2.65 2.15
CA ARG A 13 8.60 2.06 2.68
C ARG A 13 8.59 1.63 4.16
N SER A 14 7.64 2.11 4.96
CA SER A 14 7.62 1.92 6.44
C SER A 14 6.22 2.18 7.01
N LEU A 15 6.04 2.42 8.30
CA LEU A 15 4.80 2.99 8.87
C LEU A 15 4.92 4.49 9.19
N SER A 16 5.99 5.14 8.74
CA SER A 16 6.26 6.55 9.06
C SER A 16 5.12 7.46 8.59
N PRO A 17 4.72 8.45 9.40
CA PRO A 17 3.64 9.35 9.04
C PRO A 17 4.00 10.20 7.82
N GLY A 18 2.98 10.73 7.15
CA GLY A 18 3.15 11.71 6.08
C GLY A 18 3.49 13.10 6.62
N PHE A 19 3.36 14.10 5.76
CA PHE A 19 3.66 15.50 6.11
C PHE A 19 2.93 15.99 7.38
N ALA A 20 1.67 15.61 7.56
CA ALA A 20 0.86 16.02 8.71
C ALA A 20 1.26 15.37 10.04
N GLY A 21 2.14 14.35 10.04
CA GLY A 21 2.59 13.69 11.27
C GLY A 21 1.54 12.80 11.96
N ILE A 22 0.33 12.71 11.43
CA ILE A 22 -0.79 11.99 12.04
C ILE A 22 -0.86 10.54 11.50
N PRO A 23 -1.15 9.54 12.35
CA PRO A 23 -1.40 8.16 11.92
C PRO A 23 -2.58 8.06 10.94
N ASN A 24 -2.46 7.27 9.89
CA ASN A 24 -3.57 7.01 8.95
C ASN A 24 -4.41 5.82 9.46
N PRO A 25 -5.72 6.02 9.77
CA PRO A 25 -6.60 4.94 10.23
C PRO A 25 -6.70 3.75 9.26
N LEU A 26 -6.50 3.99 7.96
CA LEU A 26 -6.55 2.95 6.94
C LEU A 26 -5.48 1.87 7.14
N PHE A 27 -4.36 2.18 7.79
CA PHE A 27 -3.28 1.19 8.02
C PHE A 27 -3.66 0.09 9.00
N ALA A 28 -4.71 0.30 9.80
CA ALA A 28 -5.24 -0.66 10.77
C ALA A 28 -6.58 -1.26 10.34
N ALA A 29 -7.09 -0.91 9.15
CA ALA A 29 -8.35 -1.46 8.67
C ALA A 29 -8.17 -2.90 8.17
N ASP A 30 -9.10 -3.79 8.51
CA ASP A 30 -9.03 -5.23 8.18
C ASP A 30 -8.98 -5.51 6.66
N ASN A 31 -9.54 -4.62 5.85
CA ASN A 31 -9.53 -4.71 4.39
C ASN A 31 -8.30 -4.07 3.74
N THR A 32 -7.35 -3.56 4.53
CA THR A 32 -6.14 -2.92 4.04
C THR A 32 -4.91 -3.80 4.20
N LEU A 33 -4.21 -4.00 3.10
CA LEU A 33 -2.92 -4.69 3.03
C LEU A 33 -1.80 -3.67 2.86
N MET A 34 -0.73 -3.83 3.65
CA MET A 34 0.46 -2.98 3.57
C MET A 34 1.55 -3.67 2.75
N LEU A 35 1.90 -3.09 1.60
CA LEU A 35 3.03 -3.52 0.78
C LEU A 35 4.25 -2.63 1.07
N PHE A 36 5.22 -3.17 1.81
CA PHE A 36 6.42 -2.43 2.18
C PHE A 36 7.47 -2.44 1.07
N ALA A 37 7.50 -1.38 0.25
CA ALA A 37 8.43 -1.25 -0.86
C ALA A 37 8.63 0.22 -1.26
N ASP A 38 9.69 0.47 -2.04
CA ASP A 38 9.77 1.69 -2.84
C ASP A 38 8.66 1.69 -3.91
N GLY A 39 8.06 2.86 -4.17
CA GLY A 39 6.90 2.96 -5.05
C GLY A 39 7.20 2.55 -6.50
N LYS A 40 8.39 2.86 -7.01
CA LYS A 40 8.78 2.45 -8.36
C LYS A 40 9.06 0.96 -8.41
N GLN A 41 9.81 0.45 -7.43
CA GLN A 41 10.16 -0.97 -7.37
C GLN A 41 8.91 -1.85 -7.27
N ALA A 42 7.97 -1.50 -6.39
CA ALA A 42 6.72 -2.23 -6.21
C ALA A 42 5.92 -2.39 -7.51
N VAL A 43 5.84 -1.33 -8.32
CA VAL A 43 5.11 -1.35 -9.59
C VAL A 43 5.85 -2.20 -10.63
N LEU A 44 7.18 -2.13 -10.68
CA LEU A 44 7.97 -2.95 -11.60
C LEU A 44 7.88 -4.44 -11.26
N ASP A 45 7.93 -4.79 -9.98
CA ASP A 45 7.79 -6.15 -9.49
C ASP A 45 6.40 -6.70 -9.82
N LEU A 46 5.36 -5.88 -9.61
CA LEU A 46 3.97 -6.24 -9.96
C LEU A 46 3.82 -6.52 -11.46
N ILE A 47 4.36 -5.66 -12.32
CA ILE A 47 4.32 -5.85 -13.78
C ILE A 47 5.04 -7.14 -14.18
N THR A 48 6.17 -7.43 -13.54
CA THR A 48 6.97 -8.63 -13.83
C THR A 48 6.20 -9.89 -13.42
N ALA A 49 5.66 -9.92 -12.19
CA ALA A 49 4.87 -11.04 -11.69
C ALA A 49 3.65 -11.34 -12.56
N ILE A 50 2.95 -10.30 -13.06
CA ILE A 50 1.81 -10.47 -13.96
C ILE A 50 2.22 -11.07 -15.32
N LYS A 51 3.41 -10.75 -15.83
CA LYS A 51 3.91 -11.30 -17.11
C LYS A 51 4.37 -12.75 -17.00
N GLU A 52 4.81 -13.15 -15.82
CA GLU A 52 5.26 -14.52 -15.52
C GLU A 52 4.11 -15.45 -15.07
N SER A 53 2.94 -14.88 -14.79
CA SER A 53 1.68 -15.60 -14.47
C SER A 53 0.96 -16.06 -15.74
#